data_AF-A0A1V5WLA0-F1
#
_entry.id   AF-A0A1V5WLA0-F1
#
_cell.length_a   1.000
_cell.length_b   1.000
_cell.length_c   1.000
_cell.angle_alpha   90.00
_cell.angle_beta   90.00
_cell.angle_gamma   90.00
#
_symmetry.space_group_name_H-M   'P 1'
#
loop_
_entity.id
_entity.type
_entity.pdbx_description
1 polymer ?
#
loop_
_entity_poly.entity_id
_entity_poly.type
_entity_poly.pdbx_seq_one_letter_code
_entity_poly.pdbx_strand_id
1 'polypeptide(L)' 'MYDHNLGHLIECIAAVTERGKVTKTLDRTFAGNFRFQIVNDGFALVNKKEQAWYAMPSEEELTSKYYDWSRSAMII' A
#
# COMPACT_ATOMS: atom_id res chain seq x y z
N MET A 1 -2.49 1.88 15.50
CA MET A 1 -1.13 2.41 15.69
C MET A 1 -0.23 1.76 14.63
N TYR A 2 -0.24 2.23 13.38
CA TYR A 2 0.59 1.66 12.32
C TYR A 2 0.88 2.73 11.26
N ASP A 3 1.92 3.51 11.55
CA ASP A 3 2.58 4.35 10.57
C ASP A 3 4.01 3.82 10.41
N HIS A 4 4.17 2.76 9.61
CA HIS A 4 5.47 2.14 9.32
C HIS A 4 6.43 3.11 8.62
N ASN A 5 5.96 4.29 8.21
CA ASN A 5 6.76 5.32 7.56
C ASN A 5 7.26 6.41 8.51
N LEU A 6 7.04 6.29 9.82
CA LEU A 6 7.51 7.28 10.80
C LEU A 6 9.03 7.50 10.73
N GLY A 7 9.81 6.43 10.51
CA GLY A 7 11.26 6.53 10.32
C GLY A 7 11.65 7.35 9.10
N HIS A 8 10.97 7.12 7.97
CA HIS A 8 11.19 7.89 6.74
C HIS A 8 10.82 9.37 6.91
N LEU A 9 9.73 9.64 7.62
CA LEU A 9 9.30 11.01 7.94
C LEU A 9 10.35 11.74 8.78
N ILE A 10 10.88 11.10 9.83
CA ILE A 10 11.93 11.66 10.69
C ILE A 10 13.18 12.00 9.87
N GLU A 11 13.62 11.11 8.97
CA GLU A 11 14.77 11.39 8.10
C GLU A 11 14.53 12.56 7.14
N CYS A 12 13.32 12.68 6.60
CA CYS A 12 12.96 13.78 5.73
C CYS A 12 12.94 15.12 6.47
N ILE A 13 12.47 15.14 7.72
CA ILE A 13 12.51 16.32 8.60
C ILE A 13 13.97 16.72 8.85
N ALA A 14 14.82 15.80 9.31
CA ALA A 14 16.24 16.08 9.56
C ALA A 14 16.97 16.60 8.31
N ALA A 15 16.61 16.10 7.13
CA ALA A 15 17.20 16.54 5.87
C ALA A 15 16.91 18.02 5.56
N VAL A 16 15.72 18.53 5.89
CA VAL A 16 15.33 19.92 5.61
C VAL A 16 15.68 20.88 6.75
N THR A 17 15.74 20.41 8.00
CA THR A 17 16.02 21.27 9.16
C THR A 17 17.51 21.38 9.47
N GLU A 18 18.27 20.28 9.33
CA GLU A 18 19.66 20.21 9.80
C GLU A 18 20.68 20.18 8.66
N ARG A 19 20.31 19.61 7.51
CA ARG A 19 21.24 19.33 6.40
C ARG A 19 21.15 20.33 5.25
N GLY A 20 20.46 21.46 5.46
CA GLY A 20 20.40 22.58 4.52
C GLY A 20 19.65 22.31 3.21
N LYS A 21 18.84 21.24 3.11
CA LYS A 21 17.94 21.08 1.95
C LYS A 21 16.80 22.08 2.06
N VAL A 22 16.63 22.90 1.03
CA VAL A 22 15.56 23.91 0.97
C VAL A 22 14.17 23.26 0.95
N THR A 23 14.03 22.11 0.29
CA THR A 23 12.78 21.34 0.23
C THR A 23 13.05 19.84 0.06
N LYS A 24 12.09 19.00 0.47
CA LYS A 24 12.06 17.58 0.15
C LYS A 24 10.62 17.15 -0.15
N THR A 25 10.43 16.45 -1.28
CA THR A 25 9.14 15.87 -1.63
C THR A 25 8.87 14.67 -0.74
N LEU A 26 7.78 14.73 0.00
CA LEU A 26 7.23 13.62 0.77
C LEU A 26 6.13 12.97 -0.03
N ASP A 27 6.14 11.65 -0.17
CA ASP A 27 4.94 10.93 -0.54
C ASP A 27 3.95 11.06 0.62
N ARG A 28 2.88 11.84 0.40
CA ARG A 28 1.81 11.99 1.37
C ARG A 28 0.95 10.73 1.36
N THR A 29 1.41 9.71 2.06
CA THR A 29 0.71 8.43 2.23
C THR A 29 -0.52 8.57 3.13
N PHE A 30 -1.52 9.40 2.80
CA PHE A 30 -2.79 9.31 3.54
C PHE A 30 -4.06 9.79 2.81
N ALA A 31 -3.97 10.48 1.67
CA ALA A 31 -5.15 10.80 0.86
C ALA A 31 -5.29 9.79 -0.29
N GLY A 32 -5.78 8.58 -0.01
CA GLY A 32 -6.19 7.62 -1.06
C GLY A 32 -5.58 6.22 -1.04
N ASN A 33 -4.73 5.87 -0.07
CA ASN A 33 -4.14 4.52 -0.03
C ASN A 33 -5.08 3.50 0.63
N PHE A 34 -5.89 2.85 -0.20
CA PHE A 34 -6.54 1.60 0.15
C PHE A 34 -5.45 0.55 0.42
N ARG A 35 -5.35 0.08 1.66
CA ARG A 35 -4.35 -0.92 2.06
C ARG A 35 -4.83 -2.29 1.61
N PHE A 36 -4.22 -2.86 0.57
CA PHE A 36 -4.57 -4.21 0.09
C PHE A 36 -4.46 -5.29 1.18
N GLN A 37 -3.62 -5.07 2.20
CA GLN A 37 -3.50 -5.91 3.39
C GLN A 37 -4.81 -6.10 4.18
N ILE A 38 -5.81 -5.22 4.00
CA ILE A 38 -7.12 -5.39 4.67
C ILE A 38 -8.07 -6.30 3.89
N VAL A 39 -7.69 -6.70 2.67
CA VAL A 39 -8.51 -7.55 1.80
C VAL A 39 -8.09 -8.99 2.01
N ASN A 40 -8.93 -9.72 2.74
CA ASN A 40 -8.72 -11.14 3.01
C ASN A 40 -9.21 -12.02 1.86
N ASP A 41 -10.49 -11.89 1.51
CA ASP A 41 -11.15 -12.85 0.60
C ASP A 41 -11.28 -12.36 -0.85
N GLY A 42 -11.23 -11.04 -1.07
CA GLY A 42 -11.36 -10.43 -2.39
C GLY A 42 -12.40 -9.32 -2.44
N PHE A 43 -12.94 -9.06 -3.64
CA PHE A 43 -13.88 -7.97 -3.90
C PHE A 43 -15.18 -8.48 -4.52
N ALA A 44 -16.31 -8.03 -3.98
CA ALA A 44 -17.62 -8.16 -4.61
C ALA A 44 -17.94 -6.88 -5.40
N LEU A 45 -18.24 -7.04 -6.69
CA LEU A 45 -18.78 -5.97 -7.52
C LEU A 45 -20.26 -6.24 -7.73
N VAL A 46 -21.11 -5.35 -7.24
CA VAL A 46 -22.57 -5.52 -7.29
C VAL A 46 -23.21 -4.24 -7.82
N ASN A 47 -24.18 -4.40 -8.73
CA ASN A 47 -25.08 -3.34 -9.16
C ASN A 47 -26.54 -3.82 -9.05
N LYS A 48 -27.51 -3.02 -9.52
CA LYS A 48 -28.94 -3.36 -9.41
C LYS A 48 -29.36 -4.61 -10.22
N LYS A 49 -28.54 -5.10 -11.13
CA LYS A 49 -28.84 -6.17 -12.09
C LYS A 49 -27.88 -7.36 -11.99
N GLU A 50 -26.64 -7.13 -11.58
CA GLU A 50 -25.54 -8.08 -11.71
C GLU A 50 -24.64 -8.06 -10.47
N GLN A 51 -24.01 -9.20 -10.22
CA GLN A 51 -22.98 -9.37 -9.20
C GLN A 51 -21.82 -10.20 -9.75
N ALA A 52 -20.61 -9.85 -9.37
CA ALA A 52 -19.37 -10.55 -9.69
C ALA A 52 -18.47 -10.64 -8.45
N TRP A 53 -17.80 -11.77 -8.29
CA TRP A 53 -16.83 -12.00 -7.21
C TRP A 53 -15.43 -12.15 -7.78
N TYR A 54 -14.50 -11.35 -7.26
CA TYR A 54 -13.09 -11.39 -7.59
C TYR A 54 -12.34 -11.86 -6.35
N ALA A 55 -12.09 -13.16 -6.25
CA ALA A 55 -11.38 -13.75 -5.13
C ALA A 55 -9.93 -13.23 -5.05
N MET A 56 -9.43 -13.08 -3.84
CA MET A 56 -8.02 -12.85 -3.60
C MET A 56 -7.21 -14.08 -4.05
N PRO A 57 -6.09 -13.92 -4.79
CA PRO A 57 -5.25 -15.06 -5.15
C PRO A 57 -4.65 -15.73 -3.92
N SER A 58 -4.41 -17.03 -4.01
CA SER A 58 -3.71 -17.78 -2.94
C SER A 58 -2.25 -17.32 -2.80
N GLU A 59 -1.63 -17.58 -1.65
CA GLU A 59 -0.22 -17.25 -1.41
C GLU A 59 0.72 -17.86 -2.46
N GLU A 60 0.44 -19.08 -2.91
CA GLU A 60 1.19 -19.75 -3.98
C GLU A 60 1.08 -18.98 -5.31
N GLU A 61 -0.09 -18.47 -5.65
CA GLU A 61 -0.27 -17.66 -6.87
C GLU A 61 0.33 -16.26 -6.74
N LEU A 62 0.25 -15.66 -5.55
CA LEU A 62 0.85 -14.37 -5.25
C LEU A 62 2.38 -14.42 -5.37
N THR A 63 3.00 -15.52 -4.96
CA THR A 63 4.46 -15.72 -5.02
C THR A 63 4.95 -16.19 -6.39
N SER A 64 4.17 -17.00 -7.13
CA SER A 64 4.59 -17.56 -8.41
C SER A 64 4.24 -16.68 -9.62
N LYS A 65 3.05 -16.05 -9.63
CA LYS A 65 2.51 -15.32 -10.80
C LYS A 65 2.52 -13.81 -10.61
N TYR A 66 2.39 -13.33 -9.37
CA TYR A 66 2.19 -11.91 -9.06
C TYR A 66 3.24 -11.33 -8.11
N TYR A 67 4.43 -11.93 -8.03
CA TYR A 67 5.45 -11.63 -7.02
C TYR A 67 5.72 -10.13 -6.83
N ASP A 68 6.00 -9.40 -7.92
CA ASP A 68 6.35 -7.98 -7.85
C ASP A 68 5.20 -7.12 -7.30
N TRP A 69 3.96 -7.46 -7.69
CA TRP A 69 2.77 -6.77 -7.19
C TRP A 69 2.53 -7.10 -5.72
N SER A 70 2.52 -8.38 -5.35
CA SER A 70 2.25 -8.87 -4.00
C SER A 70 3.24 -8.29 -2.98
N ARG A 71 4.53 -8.23 -3.36
CA ARG A 71 5.59 -7.62 -2.56
C ARG A 71 5.40 -6.10 -2.42
N SER A 72 5.06 -5.41 -3.50
CA SER A 72 4.84 -3.95 -3.49
C SER A 72 3.60 -3.58 -2.66
N ALA A 73 2.58 -4.44 -2.67
CA ALA A 73 1.37 -4.31 -1.85
C ALA A 73 1.58 -4.73 -0.38
N MET A 74 2.77 -5.23 -0.03
CA MET A 74 3.12 -5.77 1.29
C MET A 74 2.17 -6.87 1.77
N ILE A 75 1.74 -7.74 0.85
CA ILE A 75 0.94 -8.92 1.16
C ILE A 75 1.84 -10.12 1.51
N ILE A 76 2.94 -10.27 0.78
CA ILE A 76 4.01 -11.25 1.00
C ILE A 76 5.30 -10.57 1.49
#